data_AF-A0A089LNL9-F1
#
_entry.id   AF-A0A089LNL9-F1
#
_cell.length_a   1.000
_cell.length_b   1.000
_cell.length_c   1.000
_cell.angle_alpha   90.00
_cell.angle_beta   90.00
_cell.angle_gamma   90.00
#
_symmetry.space_group_name_H-M   'P 1'
#
loop_
_entity.id
_entity.type
_entity.pdbx_description
1 polymer ?
#
loop_
_entity_poly.entity_id
_entity_poly.type
_entity_poly.pdbx_seq_one_letter_code
_entity_poly.pdbx_strand_id
1 'polypeptide(L)'
;MESKNIYASKVLDYMEEIGLKDNRQFTPVDVYAIQNMNRLQRMMDECMDGAVDGVMTEHFGRALQQYNRYNQLKYQERYAKASEQEGRATEVTVGFYLTDDDYPIVSVVYEFCPRRCSDVPKVVVAMQSFIATHSGWEIFDLNTDAEWQGISCDRSLVEFLHYEDHINEIQKFFLEKLNELHEIKVKNPDLHWK
;
A
#
# COMPACT_ATOMS: atom_id res chain seq x y z
N MET A 1 52.37 -20.00 12.62
CA MET A 1 51.04 -20.64 12.69
C MET A 1 50.40 -20.12 13.96
N GLU A 2 49.59 -19.06 13.87
CA GLU A 2 49.01 -18.42 15.04
C GLU A 2 48.08 -19.39 15.76
N SER A 3 48.37 -19.61 17.04
CA SER A 3 47.58 -20.38 17.98
C SER A 3 46.17 -19.78 18.05
N LYS A 4 45.17 -20.55 17.64
CA LYS A 4 43.76 -20.15 17.74
C LYS A 4 43.47 -19.82 19.21
N ASN A 5 43.14 -18.56 19.49
CA ASN A 5 42.89 -18.10 20.84
C ASN A 5 41.60 -18.74 21.38
N ILE A 6 41.78 -19.80 22.17
CA ILE A 6 40.70 -20.62 22.74
C ILE A 6 39.76 -19.78 23.61
N TYR A 7 40.28 -18.74 24.26
CA TYR A 7 39.46 -17.84 25.07
C TYR A 7 38.54 -16.99 24.19
N ALA A 8 39.06 -16.41 23.11
CA ALA A 8 38.26 -15.63 22.16
C ALA A 8 37.16 -16.47 21.50
N SER A 9 37.45 -17.74 21.17
CA SER A 9 36.44 -18.66 20.66
C SER A 9 35.32 -18.90 21.67
N LYS A 10 35.67 -19.18 22.93
CA LYS A 10 34.66 -19.43 23.97
C LYS A 10 33.81 -18.21 24.31
N VAL A 11 34.37 -17.00 24.17
CA VAL A 11 33.59 -15.76 24.34
C VAL A 11 32.60 -15.59 23.19
N LEU A 12 33.00 -15.87 21.94
CA LEU A 12 32.10 -15.82 20.79
C LEU A 12 31.01 -16.89 20.88
N ASP A 13 31.37 -18.12 21.25
CA ASP A 13 30.42 -19.22 21.46
C ASP A 13 29.40 -18.86 22.56
N TYR A 14 29.87 -18.24 23.67
CA TYR A 14 28.99 -17.75 24.74
C TYR A 14 28.07 -16.61 24.29
N MET A 15 28.58 -15.68 23.46
CA MET A 15 27.78 -14.58 22.92
C MET A 15 26.69 -15.07 21.95
N GLU A 16 27.01 -16.10 21.16
CA GLU A 16 26.06 -16.76 20.26
C GLU A 16 25.03 -17.56 21.05
N GLU A 17 25.45 -18.26 22.11
CA GLU A 17 24.60 -19.07 23.00
C GLU A 17 23.57 -18.24 23.79
N ILE A 18 23.89 -16.98 24.16
CA ILE A 18 22.94 -16.08 24.84
C ILE A 18 22.09 -15.22 23.90
N GLY A 19 22.16 -15.45 22.59
CA GLY A 19 21.27 -14.78 21.62
C GLY A 19 21.56 -13.30 21.39
N LEU A 20 22.81 -12.85 21.51
CA LEU A 20 23.22 -11.47 21.20
C LEU A 20 23.16 -11.11 19.70
N LYS A 21 22.64 -12.00 18.83
CA LYS A 21 22.44 -11.73 17.40
C LYS A 21 21.24 -10.82 17.13
N ASP A 22 20.36 -10.63 18.12
CA ASP A 22 19.64 -9.39 18.36
C ASP A 22 20.46 -8.56 19.34
N ASN A 23 21.45 -7.81 18.85
CA ASN A 23 22.11 -6.88 19.75
C ASN A 23 21.03 -5.88 20.21
N ARG A 24 20.92 -5.63 21.52
CA ARG A 24 19.99 -4.60 22.05
C ARG A 24 20.56 -3.20 21.81
N GLN A 25 21.11 -2.97 20.63
CA GLN A 25 21.84 -1.77 20.26
C GLN A 25 21.25 -1.23 18.97
N PHE A 26 20.71 -0.02 19.02
CA PHE A 26 20.32 0.67 17.81
C PHE A 26 21.56 0.87 16.93
N THR A 27 21.45 0.50 15.66
CA THR A 27 22.42 0.88 14.65
C THR A 27 22.24 2.36 14.29
N PRO A 28 23.25 3.01 13.69
CA PRO A 28 23.08 4.36 13.16
C PRO A 28 21.93 4.45 12.13
N VAL A 29 21.67 3.39 11.38
CA VAL A 29 20.57 3.32 10.41
C VAL A 29 19.22 3.35 11.14
N ASP A 30 19.07 2.59 12.23
CA ASP A 30 17.83 2.56 13.01
C ASP A 30 17.53 3.94 13.62
N VAL A 31 18.54 4.58 14.20
CA VAL A 31 18.40 5.94 14.76
C VAL A 31 18.04 6.93 13.66
N TYR A 32 18.72 6.86 12.51
CA TYR A 32 18.45 7.74 11.37
C TYR A 32 17.03 7.54 10.82
N ALA A 33 16.57 6.30 10.68
CA ALA A 33 15.23 5.98 10.20
C ALA A 33 14.15 6.57 11.11
N ILE A 34 14.29 6.41 12.42
CA ILE A 34 13.33 6.97 13.41
C ILE A 34 13.36 8.50 13.39
N GLN A 35 14.55 9.11 13.36
CA GLN A 35 14.69 10.57 13.35
C GLN A 35 14.15 11.22 12.07
N ASN A 36 14.21 10.52 10.94
CA ASN A 36 13.77 11.04 9.63
C ASN A 36 12.40 10.52 9.20
N MET A 37 11.70 9.76 10.04
CA MET A 37 10.37 9.21 9.73
C MET A 37 9.40 10.32 9.30
N ASN A 38 9.42 11.49 9.94
CA ASN A 38 8.56 12.62 9.58
C ASN A 38 8.83 13.13 8.15
N ARG A 39 10.09 13.11 7.69
CA ARG A 39 10.43 13.49 6.32
C ARG A 39 9.86 12.46 5.34
N LEU A 40 10.04 11.18 5.61
CA LEU A 40 9.50 10.10 4.78
C LEU A 40 7.97 10.17 4.69
N GLN A 41 7.29 10.39 5.80
CA GLN A 41 5.83 10.56 5.84
C GLN A 41 5.38 11.73 4.98
N ARG A 42 6.03 12.90 5.07
CA ARG A 42 5.72 14.03 4.19
C ARG A 42 5.89 13.71 2.72
N MET A 43 6.96 13.01 2.34
CA MET A 43 7.15 12.60 0.94
C MET A 43 6.05 11.65 0.45
N MET A 44 5.61 10.71 1.29
CA MET A 44 4.49 9.82 0.95
C MET A 44 3.16 10.57 0.90
N ASP A 45 2.92 11.53 1.79
CA ASP A 45 1.75 12.41 1.74
C ASP A 45 1.77 13.29 0.48
N GLU A 46 2.92 13.87 0.12
CA GLU A 46 3.10 14.64 -1.11
C GLU A 46 2.74 13.82 -2.36
N CYS A 47 3.02 12.51 -2.38
CA CYS A 47 2.60 11.63 -3.47
C CYS A 47 1.07 11.50 -3.61
N MET A 48 0.31 11.70 -2.53
CA MET A 48 -1.14 11.49 -2.49
C MET A 48 -1.96 12.78 -2.30
N ASP A 49 -1.31 13.91 -2.05
CA ASP A 49 -1.92 15.23 -1.85
C ASP A 49 -2.09 16.00 -3.17
N GLY A 50 -2.64 17.21 -3.09
CA GLY A 50 -2.77 18.12 -4.22
C GLY A 50 -3.65 17.56 -5.33
N ALA A 51 -3.06 17.31 -6.50
CA ALA A 51 -3.80 16.82 -7.67
C ALA A 51 -4.42 15.43 -7.45
N VAL A 52 -3.71 14.53 -6.77
CA VAL A 52 -4.19 13.17 -6.51
C VAL A 52 -5.41 13.21 -5.60
N ASP A 53 -5.33 13.96 -4.50
CA ASP A 53 -6.45 14.17 -3.57
C ASP A 53 -7.66 14.83 -4.26
N GLY A 54 -7.39 15.79 -5.14
CA GLY A 54 -8.41 16.46 -5.96
C GLY A 54 -9.17 15.50 -6.86
N VAL A 55 -8.44 14.70 -7.66
CA VAL A 55 -9.04 13.70 -8.57
C VAL A 55 -9.77 12.61 -7.79
N MET A 56 -9.19 12.13 -6.69
CA MET A 56 -9.84 11.14 -5.84
C MET A 56 -11.17 11.68 -5.29
N THR A 57 -11.17 12.94 -4.82
CA THR A 57 -12.37 13.61 -4.30
C THR A 57 -13.42 13.84 -5.38
N GLU A 58 -13.02 14.28 -6.57
CA GLU A 58 -13.90 14.49 -7.71
C GLU A 58 -14.57 13.17 -8.16
N HIS A 59 -13.76 12.12 -8.31
CA HIS A 59 -14.23 10.86 -8.89
C HIS A 59 -14.96 9.98 -7.90
N PHE A 60 -14.51 9.91 -6.65
CA PHE A 60 -14.96 8.93 -5.67
C PHE A 60 -15.42 9.55 -4.35
N GLY A 61 -15.43 10.88 -4.24
CA GLY A 61 -15.70 11.55 -2.98
C GLY A 61 -14.46 11.64 -2.09
N ARG A 62 -14.56 12.49 -1.06
CA ARG A 62 -13.41 12.87 -0.22
C ARG A 62 -12.77 11.65 0.43
N ALA A 63 -11.48 11.47 0.19
CA ALA A 63 -10.70 10.47 0.90
C ALA A 63 -10.67 10.77 2.41
N LEU A 64 -11.03 9.76 3.21
CA LEU A 64 -10.95 9.84 4.66
C LEU A 64 -9.75 9.02 5.11
N GLN A 65 -8.99 9.61 6.04
CA GLN A 65 -7.99 8.85 6.76
C GLN A 65 -8.69 7.97 7.80
N GLN A 66 -9.06 6.74 7.43
CA GLN A 66 -9.73 5.78 8.33
C GLN A 66 -8.92 5.52 9.61
N TYR A 67 -7.59 5.46 9.47
CA TYR A 67 -6.63 5.25 10.55
C TYR A 67 -5.48 6.24 10.41
N ASN A 68 -4.95 6.71 11.55
CA ASN A 68 -3.71 7.50 11.52
C ASN A 68 -2.58 6.69 10.85
N ARG A 69 -1.62 7.38 10.23
CA ARG A 69 -0.54 6.76 9.44
C ARG A 69 0.23 5.69 10.21
N TYR A 70 0.48 5.92 11.49
CA TYR A 70 1.18 4.96 12.36
C TYR A 70 0.39 3.66 12.52
N ASN A 71 -0.92 3.74 12.73
CA ASN A 71 -1.77 2.56 12.84
C ASN A 71 -1.88 1.81 11.51
N GLN A 72 -1.93 2.52 10.38
CA GLN A 72 -1.89 1.86 9.07
C GLN A 72 -0.59 1.06 8.88
N LEU A 73 0.57 1.68 9.13
CA LEU A 73 1.86 1.00 9.01
C LEU A 73 1.99 -0.18 9.98
N LYS A 74 1.52 -0.03 11.21
CA LYS A 74 1.68 -1.03 12.27
C LYS A 74 0.74 -2.23 12.11
N TYR A 75 -0.51 -2.01 11.68
CA TYR A 75 -1.56 -3.03 11.74
C TYR A 75 -2.09 -3.45 10.37
N GLN A 76 -1.83 -2.67 9.33
CA GLN A 76 -2.34 -2.91 7.98
C GLN A 76 -1.23 -2.96 6.94
N GLU A 77 0.03 -2.81 7.36
CA GLU A 77 1.20 -2.88 6.49
C GLU A 77 1.09 -1.93 5.29
N ARG A 78 0.40 -0.79 5.45
CA ARG A 78 0.18 0.18 4.37
C ARG A 78 0.28 1.62 4.83
N TYR A 79 0.48 2.52 3.88
CA TYR A 79 0.43 3.97 4.04
C TYR A 79 -0.40 4.53 2.88
N ALA A 80 -1.69 4.74 3.12
CA ALA A 80 -2.64 4.97 2.03
C ALA A 80 -3.78 5.93 2.38
N LYS A 81 -4.29 6.61 1.37
CA LYS A 81 -5.57 7.33 1.42
C LYS A 81 -6.64 6.45 0.83
N ALA A 82 -7.83 6.51 1.41
CA ALA A 82 -8.93 5.70 0.93
C ALA A 82 -10.25 6.47 0.95
N SER A 83 -11.11 6.18 -0.03
CA SER A 83 -12.43 6.76 -0.19
C SER A 83 -13.46 5.63 -0.12
N GLU A 84 -14.09 5.51 1.05
CA GLU A 84 -15.18 4.56 1.29
C GLU A 84 -16.42 4.97 0.49
N GLN A 85 -17.11 3.98 -0.09
CA GLN A 85 -18.41 4.17 -0.73
C GLN A 85 -19.51 3.36 0.00
N GLU A 86 -20.76 3.79 -0.17
CA GLU A 86 -22.00 3.07 0.18
C GLU A 86 -21.97 2.42 1.58
N GLY A 87 -21.67 3.22 2.61
CA GLY A 87 -21.71 2.73 3.98
C GLY A 87 -20.60 1.72 4.32
N ARG A 88 -19.45 1.83 3.65
CA ARG A 88 -18.23 1.02 3.86
C ARG A 88 -18.28 -0.38 3.27
N ALA A 89 -19.04 -0.54 2.19
CA ALA A 89 -19.10 -1.80 1.44
C ALA A 89 -17.98 -1.90 0.41
N THR A 90 -17.65 -0.80 -0.27
CA THR A 90 -16.57 -0.71 -1.26
C THR A 90 -15.64 0.45 -0.93
N GLU A 91 -14.42 0.41 -1.45
CA GLU A 91 -13.37 1.38 -1.16
C GLU A 91 -12.43 1.56 -2.36
N VAL A 92 -12.06 2.81 -2.62
CA VAL A 92 -10.98 3.16 -3.56
C VAL A 92 -9.78 3.63 -2.75
N THR A 93 -8.63 3.01 -2.92
CA THR A 93 -7.42 3.29 -2.12
C THR A 93 -6.24 3.64 -3.02
N VAL A 94 -5.43 4.61 -2.61
CA VAL A 94 -4.13 4.91 -3.23
C VAL A 94 -3.06 4.99 -2.15
N GLY A 95 -1.89 4.43 -2.41
CA GLY A 95 -0.78 4.55 -1.47
C GLY A 95 0.31 3.50 -1.62
N PHE A 96 0.99 3.24 -0.51
CA PHE A 96 2.13 2.34 -0.42
C PHE A 96 1.76 1.13 0.43
N TYR A 97 2.05 -0.07 -0.06
CA TYR A 97 1.82 -1.33 0.62
C TYR A 97 3.18 -1.97 0.91
N LEU A 98 3.43 -2.28 2.17
CA LEU A 98 4.61 -3.03 2.59
C LEU A 98 4.38 -4.49 2.24
N THR A 99 5.44 -5.12 1.78
CA THR A 99 5.45 -6.51 1.31
C THR A 99 6.64 -7.24 1.92
N ASP A 100 6.69 -8.55 1.75
CA ASP A 100 7.87 -9.35 2.10
C ASP A 100 9.08 -9.07 1.17
N ASP A 101 8.86 -8.39 0.04
CA ASP A 101 9.92 -7.94 -0.86
C ASP A 101 10.71 -6.73 -0.31
N ASP A 102 11.90 -6.50 -0.89
CA ASP A 102 12.82 -5.45 -0.48
C ASP A 102 12.25 -4.02 -0.60
N TYR A 103 11.22 -3.82 -1.44
CA TYR A 103 10.63 -2.51 -1.71
C TYR A 103 9.10 -2.56 -1.60
N PRO A 104 8.47 -1.52 -1.02
CA PRO A 104 7.02 -1.39 -1.02
C PRO A 104 6.44 -1.34 -2.44
N ILE A 105 5.17 -1.66 -2.55
CA ILE A 105 4.38 -1.49 -3.75
C ILE A 105 3.66 -0.14 -3.70
N VAL A 106 3.63 0.58 -4.81
CA VAL A 106 2.80 1.76 -5.07
C VAL A 106 1.54 1.28 -5.78
N SER A 107 0.37 1.50 -5.17
CA SER A 107 -0.87 0.83 -5.59
C SER A 107 -2.05 1.78 -5.73
N VAL A 108 -2.90 1.50 -6.72
CA VAL A 108 -4.29 1.97 -6.80
C VAL A 108 -5.20 0.76 -6.71
N VAL A 109 -6.14 0.78 -5.77
CA VAL A 109 -6.99 -0.36 -5.42
C VAL A 109 -8.46 0.03 -5.51
N TYR A 110 -9.28 -0.87 -6.04
CA TYR A 110 -10.72 -0.88 -5.82
C TYR A 110 -11.12 -2.20 -5.18
N GLU A 111 -11.66 -2.11 -3.97
CA GLU A 111 -11.94 -3.27 -3.13
C GLU A 111 -13.34 -3.22 -2.52
N PHE A 112 -13.83 -4.37 -2.10
CA PHE A 112 -15.11 -4.50 -1.40
C PHE A 112 -15.07 -5.57 -0.32
N CYS A 113 -15.90 -5.38 0.70
CA CYS A 113 -16.11 -6.36 1.75
C CYS A 113 -17.36 -7.19 1.43
N PRO A 114 -17.24 -8.49 1.06
CA PRO A 114 -18.38 -9.32 0.68
C PRO A 114 -19.45 -9.43 1.76
N ARG A 115 -19.06 -9.32 3.04
CA ARG A 115 -19.98 -9.40 4.19
C ARG A 115 -20.85 -8.15 4.35
N ARG A 116 -20.42 -7.02 3.79
CA ARG A 116 -21.11 -5.72 3.89
C ARG A 116 -21.75 -5.31 2.56
N CYS A 117 -21.28 -5.87 1.46
CA CYS A 117 -21.81 -5.62 0.12
C CYS A 117 -23.15 -6.34 -0.08
N SER A 118 -24.20 -5.58 -0.43
CA SER A 118 -25.54 -6.10 -0.68
C SER A 118 -25.66 -6.83 -2.02
N ASP A 119 -24.80 -6.52 -2.99
CA ASP A 119 -24.84 -7.05 -4.35
C ASP A 119 -23.43 -7.43 -4.86
N VAL A 120 -22.82 -8.41 -4.18
CA VAL A 120 -21.51 -8.97 -4.55
C VAL A 120 -21.43 -9.38 -6.03
N PRO A 121 -22.40 -10.11 -6.61
CA PRO A 121 -22.31 -10.54 -8.01
C PRO A 121 -22.11 -9.37 -8.97
N LYS A 122 -22.79 -8.25 -8.73
CA LYS A 122 -22.70 -7.07 -9.58
C LYS A 122 -21.36 -6.36 -9.47
N VAL A 123 -20.81 -6.21 -8.26
CA VAL A 123 -19.48 -5.64 -8.04
C VAL A 123 -18.41 -6.50 -8.74
N VAL A 124 -18.48 -7.82 -8.58
CA VAL A 124 -17.55 -8.76 -9.21
C VAL A 124 -17.63 -8.67 -10.73
N VAL A 125 -18.84 -8.66 -11.32
CA VAL A 125 -19.01 -8.51 -12.77
C VAL A 125 -18.45 -7.19 -13.28
N ALA A 126 -18.63 -6.10 -12.54
CA ALA A 126 -18.07 -4.79 -12.89
C ALA A 126 -16.54 -4.81 -12.90
N MET A 127 -15.91 -5.39 -11.86
CA MET A 127 -14.45 -5.55 -11.77
C MET A 127 -13.91 -6.42 -12.92
N GLN A 128 -14.54 -7.57 -13.17
CA GLN A 128 -14.14 -8.48 -14.25
C GLN A 128 -14.25 -7.83 -15.64
N SER A 129 -15.30 -7.05 -15.86
CA SER A 129 -15.50 -6.32 -17.12
C SER A 129 -14.46 -5.21 -17.29
N PHE A 130 -14.08 -4.56 -16.20
CA PHE A 130 -13.07 -3.51 -16.20
C PHE A 130 -11.68 -4.06 -16.56
N ILE A 131 -11.19 -5.08 -15.86
CA ILE A 131 -9.86 -5.67 -16.11
C ILE A 131 -9.74 -6.31 -17.50
N ALA A 132 -10.85 -6.79 -18.07
CA ALA A 132 -10.86 -7.35 -19.42
C ALA A 132 -10.47 -6.32 -20.51
N THR A 133 -10.52 -5.02 -20.17
CA THR A 133 -10.18 -3.91 -21.07
C THR A 133 -9.00 -3.05 -20.59
N HIS A 134 -8.49 -3.28 -19.38
CA HIS A 134 -7.43 -2.49 -18.76
C HIS A 134 -6.26 -3.37 -18.33
N SER A 135 -5.28 -3.53 -19.23
CA SER A 135 -4.05 -4.27 -18.94
C SER A 135 -3.26 -3.62 -17.80
N GLY A 136 -2.76 -4.42 -16.87
CA GLY A 136 -2.01 -3.94 -15.70
C GLY A 136 -2.85 -3.85 -14.43
N TRP A 137 -4.16 -4.09 -14.51
CA TRP A 137 -5.00 -4.36 -13.36
C TRP A 137 -5.11 -5.86 -13.12
N GLU A 138 -4.98 -6.27 -11.86
CA GLU A 138 -5.01 -7.66 -11.43
C GLU A 138 -6.10 -7.88 -10.38
N ILE A 139 -6.57 -9.11 -10.30
CA ILE A 139 -7.53 -9.54 -9.28
C ILE A 139 -6.76 -9.99 -8.05
N PHE A 140 -7.22 -9.58 -6.87
CA PHE A 140 -6.85 -10.24 -5.62
C PHE A 140 -8.10 -10.74 -4.90
N ASP A 141 -7.99 -11.96 -4.37
CA ASP A 141 -8.96 -12.61 -3.48
C ASP A 141 -10.42 -12.67 -3.96
N LEU A 142 -10.74 -12.37 -5.22
CA LEU A 142 -12.12 -12.44 -5.71
C LEU A 142 -12.67 -13.87 -5.60
N ASN A 143 -13.87 -13.97 -5.03
CA ASN A 143 -14.59 -15.22 -4.76
C ASN A 143 -13.91 -16.15 -3.74
N THR A 144 -13.05 -15.62 -2.88
CA THR A 144 -12.49 -16.35 -1.73
C THR A 144 -13.27 -16.03 -0.44
N ASP A 145 -12.78 -16.50 0.71
CA ASP A 145 -13.31 -16.17 2.04
C ASP A 145 -12.64 -14.95 2.70
N ALA A 146 -11.76 -14.25 1.95
CA ALA A 146 -11.07 -13.05 2.42
C ALA A 146 -12.06 -11.93 2.82
N GLU A 147 -11.66 -11.11 3.80
CA GLU A 147 -12.48 -10.01 4.31
C GLU A 147 -12.67 -8.90 3.27
N TRP A 148 -11.61 -8.62 2.51
CA TRP A 148 -11.59 -7.65 1.41
C TRP A 148 -11.13 -8.35 0.15
N GLN A 149 -11.77 -8.02 -0.97
CA GLN A 149 -11.51 -8.60 -2.29
C GLN A 149 -11.57 -7.48 -3.31
N GLY A 150 -10.86 -7.62 -4.43
CA GLY A 150 -10.92 -6.56 -5.42
C GLY A 150 -9.95 -6.67 -6.56
N ILE A 151 -9.60 -5.50 -7.07
CA ILE A 151 -8.64 -5.31 -8.13
C ILE A 151 -7.62 -4.24 -7.74
N SER A 152 -6.37 -4.43 -8.15
CA SER A 152 -5.29 -3.47 -7.93
C SER A 152 -4.51 -3.23 -9.22
N CYS A 153 -3.90 -2.05 -9.32
CA CYS A 153 -2.83 -1.78 -10.26
C CYS A 153 -1.60 -1.43 -9.45
N ASP A 154 -0.60 -2.31 -9.52
CA ASP A 154 0.55 -2.33 -8.63
C ASP A 154 1.84 -2.07 -9.41
N ARG A 155 2.72 -1.24 -8.84
CA ARG A 155 4.08 -1.05 -9.33
C ARG A 155 5.04 -1.06 -8.16
N SER A 156 6.19 -1.71 -8.30
CA SER A 156 7.20 -1.68 -7.24
C SER A 156 7.75 -0.26 -7.11
N LEU A 157 7.96 0.22 -5.87
CA LEU A 157 8.55 1.53 -5.62
C LEU A 157 9.90 1.69 -6.34
N VAL A 158 10.66 0.59 -6.51
CA VAL A 158 11.94 0.59 -7.22
C VAL A 158 11.83 1.10 -8.66
N GLU A 159 10.68 0.91 -9.31
CA GLU A 159 10.41 1.38 -10.68
C GLU A 159 10.30 2.91 -10.77
N PHE A 160 10.22 3.61 -9.64
CA PHE A 160 10.18 5.06 -9.58
C PHE A 160 11.54 5.65 -9.15
N LEU A 161 12.44 4.84 -8.57
CA LEU A 161 13.66 5.34 -7.92
C LEU A 161 14.76 5.82 -8.87
N HIS A 162 14.58 5.63 -10.19
CA HIS A 162 15.52 6.13 -11.19
C HIS A 162 15.15 7.53 -11.74
N TYR A 163 13.97 8.06 -11.42
CA TYR A 163 13.58 9.40 -11.88
C TYR A 163 14.26 10.49 -11.03
N GLU A 164 14.36 11.73 -11.53
CA GLU A 164 14.89 12.80 -10.68
C GLU A 164 13.86 13.26 -9.64
N ASP A 165 12.58 13.27 -10.03
CA ASP A 165 11.45 13.60 -9.19
C ASP A 165 10.51 12.40 -9.08
N HIS A 166 10.82 11.51 -8.13
CA HIS A 166 10.01 10.31 -7.90
C HIS A 166 8.58 10.64 -7.47
N ILE A 167 8.38 11.75 -6.75
CA ILE A 167 7.07 12.15 -6.22
C ILE A 167 6.13 12.47 -7.37
N ASN A 168 6.59 13.28 -8.32
CA ASN A 168 5.82 13.63 -9.50
C ASN A 168 5.49 12.40 -10.37
N GLU A 169 6.40 11.45 -10.53
CA GLU A 169 6.11 10.23 -11.31
C GLU A 169 5.13 9.28 -10.61
N ILE A 170 5.19 9.19 -9.27
CA ILE A 170 4.19 8.45 -8.48
C ILE A 170 2.82 9.14 -8.59
N GLN A 171 2.76 10.46 -8.50
CA GLN A 171 1.51 11.21 -8.68
C GLN A 171 0.91 10.98 -10.07
N LYS A 172 1.71 11.01 -11.15
CA LYS A 172 1.24 10.70 -12.51
C LYS A 172 0.64 9.31 -12.60
N PHE A 173 1.31 8.31 -12.02
CA PHE A 173 0.80 6.95 -11.95
C PHE A 173 -0.56 6.90 -11.24
N PHE A 174 -0.69 7.50 -10.06
CA PHE A 174 -1.96 7.55 -9.34
C PHE A 174 -3.05 8.27 -10.14
N LEU A 175 -2.75 9.41 -10.77
CA LEU A 175 -3.70 10.16 -11.56
C LEU A 175 -4.18 9.37 -12.78
N GLU A 176 -3.28 8.71 -13.49
CA GLU A 176 -3.62 7.84 -14.62
C GLU A 176 -4.59 6.73 -14.19
N LYS A 177 -4.24 5.99 -13.13
CA LYS A 177 -5.02 4.83 -12.69
C LYS A 177 -6.33 5.20 -11.98
N LEU A 178 -6.40 6.33 -11.28
CA LEU A 178 -7.67 6.85 -10.77
C LEU A 178 -8.62 7.26 -11.90
N ASN A 179 -8.10 7.83 -12.99
CA ASN A 179 -8.93 8.19 -14.15
C ASN A 179 -9.43 6.95 -14.90
N GLU A 180 -8.59 5.93 -15.09
CA GLU A 180 -9.04 4.63 -15.62
C GLU A 180 -10.12 4.03 -14.72
N LEU A 181 -9.85 3.94 -13.41
CA LEU A 181 -10.78 3.34 -12.47
C LEU A 181 -12.12 4.08 -12.42
N HIS A 182 -12.15 5.39 -12.65
CA HIS A 182 -13.40 6.16 -12.70
C HIS A 182 -14.39 5.63 -13.74
N GLU A 183 -13.92 4.98 -14.80
CA GLU A 183 -14.79 4.34 -15.78
C GLU A 183 -15.71 3.28 -15.18
N ILE A 184 -15.27 2.55 -14.15
CA ILE A 184 -16.11 1.54 -13.49
C ILE A 184 -17.33 2.20 -12.85
N LYS A 185 -17.16 3.40 -12.30
CA LYS A 185 -18.23 4.19 -11.70
C LYS A 185 -19.19 4.72 -12.75
N VAL A 186 -18.66 5.25 -13.84
CA VAL A 186 -19.47 5.77 -14.96
C VAL A 186 -20.30 4.67 -15.62
N LYS A 187 -19.71 3.48 -15.82
CA LYS A 187 -20.36 2.33 -16.47
C LYS A 187 -21.35 1.60 -15.56
N ASN A 188 -21.18 1.68 -14.24
CA ASN A 188 -22.01 0.99 -13.25
C ASN A 188 -22.55 1.99 -12.21
N PRO A 189 -23.38 2.98 -12.62
CA PRO A 189 -23.86 4.04 -11.72
C PRO A 189 -24.77 3.51 -10.59
N ASP A 190 -25.25 2.28 -10.76
CA ASP A 190 -26.12 1.54 -9.86
C ASP A 190 -25.35 0.65 -8.86
N LEU A 191 -24.02 0.78 -8.78
CA LEU A 191 -23.19 0.30 -7.66
C LEU A 191 -23.11 1.32 -6.50
N HIS A 192 -24.07 2.26 -6.45
CA HIS A 192 -24.33 3.13 -5.30
C HIS A 192 -23.10 3.89 -4.74
N TRP A 193 -22.25 4.39 -5.63
CA TRP A 193 -21.15 5.32 -5.35
C TRP A 193 -21.62 6.56 -4.54
N LYS A 194 -21.55 6.49 -3.22
CA LYS A 194 -21.95 7.57 -2.31
C LYS A 194 -20.99 7.69 -1.15
#